data_AF-A0A838TXF0-F1
#
_entry.id   AF-A0A838TXF0-F1
#
_cell.length_a   1.000
_cell.length_b   1.000
_cell.length_c   1.000
_cell.angle_alpha   90.00
_cell.angle_beta   90.00
_cell.angle_gamma   90.00
#
_symmetry.space_group_name_H-M   'P 1'
#
loop_
_entity.id
_entity.type
_entity.pdbx_description
1 polymer ?
#
loop_
_entity_poly.entity_id
_entity_poly.type
_entity_poly.pdbx_seq_one_letter_code
_entity_poly.pdbx_strand_id
1 'polypeptide(L)'
;MNNIILNADVARITQVVSNLLSNAIKFTQKGEISVKITKDDTDQQIIVSVTDTGQGIDPEIMPRLFTKFATKSIVGTGLGLYISKRIIEAHGGKIWAENNSDGIGATFSFTLPLVIQQDHKDSIVIDTVPTMYNDTEERRKKRSIYNNSHKTKTKRIFLVDDDYDHTITFKVGLEIAEFEVDAYNDSAIALSKFKPDYYDLLLIDVKMPKIDGFELYEKIRKIDDKVIVWFITAYETYYRSLEVVSSPSKGEMSSGLVIEKPIEIDKLVKQIKTELG
;
A
#
# COMPACT_ATOMS: atom_id res chain seq x y z
N MET A 1 -5.03 -32.96 -11.51
CA MET A 1 -5.11 -31.49 -11.51
C MET A 1 -3.89 -30.98 -12.26
N ASN A 2 -4.09 -30.21 -13.34
CA ASN A 2 -2.96 -29.56 -14.01
C ASN A 2 -2.50 -28.41 -13.12
N ASN A 3 -1.28 -28.49 -12.61
CA ASN A 3 -0.69 -27.39 -11.87
C ASN A 3 -0.29 -26.29 -12.86
N ILE A 4 -0.76 -25.07 -12.59
CA ILE A 4 -0.34 -23.88 -13.31
C ILE A 4 0.75 -23.22 -12.47
N ILE A 5 1.96 -23.08 -13.03
CA ILE A 5 3.10 -22.48 -12.35
C ILE A 5 3.27 -21.06 -12.88
N LEU A 6 3.37 -20.10 -11.96
CA LEU A 6 3.56 -18.68 -12.23
C LEU A 6 4.79 -18.18 -11.46
N ASN A 7 5.51 -17.23 -12.05
CA ASN A 7 6.49 -16.44 -11.32
C ASN A 7 5.85 -15.09 -10.99
N ALA A 8 5.44 -14.92 -9.74
CA ALA A 8 4.81 -13.71 -9.25
C ALA A 8 5.14 -13.52 -7.78
N ASP A 9 5.01 -12.29 -7.30
CA ASP A 9 5.06 -12.00 -5.87
C ASP A 9 3.78 -12.54 -5.21
N VAL A 10 3.93 -13.62 -4.45
CA VAL A 10 2.82 -14.32 -3.80
C VAL A 10 2.03 -13.38 -2.89
N ALA A 11 2.70 -12.55 -2.09
CA ALA A 11 2.04 -11.65 -1.15
C ALA A 11 1.18 -10.62 -1.88
N ARG A 12 1.70 -10.05 -2.97
CA ARG A 12 0.99 -9.06 -3.78
C ARG A 12 -0.19 -9.63 -4.55
N ILE A 13 -0.05 -10.82 -5.11
CA ILE A 13 -1.18 -11.48 -5.77
C ILE A 13 -2.24 -11.89 -4.74
N THR A 14 -1.83 -12.38 -3.57
CA THR A 14 -2.76 -12.62 -2.45
C THR A 14 -3.50 -11.36 -2.02
N GLN A 15 -2.83 -10.20 -2.01
CA GLN A 15 -3.47 -8.90 -1.73
C GLN A 15 -4.53 -8.55 -2.78
N VAL A 16 -4.25 -8.76 -4.07
CA VAL A 16 -5.22 -8.54 -5.16
C VAL A 16 -6.44 -9.44 -4.97
N VAL A 17 -6.22 -10.75 -4.82
CA VAL A 17 -7.30 -11.75 -4.67
C VAL A 17 -8.14 -11.46 -3.42
N SER A 18 -7.51 -11.15 -2.29
CA SER A 18 -8.20 -10.79 -1.05
C SER A 18 -9.07 -9.54 -1.21
N ASN A 19 -8.57 -8.52 -1.92
CA ASN A 19 -9.34 -7.30 -2.18
C ASN A 19 -10.56 -7.58 -3.07
N LEU A 20 -10.42 -8.38 -4.13
CA LEU A 20 -11.55 -8.75 -4.99
C LEU A 20 -12.60 -9.58 -4.24
N LEU A 21 -12.16 -10.55 -3.43
CA LEU A 21 -13.07 -11.36 -2.60
C LEU A 21 -13.78 -10.54 -1.52
N SER A 22 -13.06 -9.63 -0.86
CA SER A 22 -13.65 -8.74 0.13
C SER A 22 -14.72 -7.84 -0.48
N ASN A 23 -14.48 -7.31 -1.68
CA ASN A 23 -15.49 -6.55 -2.43
C ASN A 23 -16.70 -7.43 -2.77
N ALA A 24 -16.50 -8.64 -3.29
CA ALA A 24 -17.57 -9.58 -3.60
C ALA A 24 -18.45 -9.89 -2.38
N ILE A 25 -17.82 -10.18 -1.22
CA ILE A 25 -18.51 -10.43 0.06
C ILE A 25 -19.28 -9.19 0.51
N LYS A 26 -18.66 -8.01 0.44
CA LYS A 26 -19.27 -6.75 0.86
C LYS A 26 -20.52 -6.39 0.05
N PHE A 27 -20.52 -6.67 -1.25
CA PHE A 27 -21.61 -6.28 -2.16
C PHE A 27 -22.63 -7.39 -2.45
N THR A 28 -22.46 -8.58 -1.84
CA THR A 28 -23.37 -9.71 -1.96
C THR A 28 -23.98 -10.07 -0.60
N GLN A 29 -25.21 -9.61 -0.34
CA GLN A 29 -25.91 -9.93 0.93
C GLN A 29 -26.40 -11.38 1.00
N LYS A 30 -26.92 -11.89 -0.13
CA LYS A 30 -27.35 -13.28 -0.32
C LYS A 30 -27.04 -13.66 -1.75
N GLY A 31 -26.46 -14.83 -1.95
CA GLY A 31 -26.06 -15.30 -3.27
C GLY A 31 -24.77 -16.10 -3.22
N GLU A 32 -24.06 -16.12 -4.33
CA GLU A 32 -22.87 -16.92 -4.51
C GLU A 32 -21.69 -16.05 -4.96
N ILE A 33 -20.50 -16.46 -4.54
CA ILE A 33 -19.23 -15.91 -4.99
C ILE A 33 -18.43 -17.08 -5.53
N SER A 34 -17.97 -16.98 -6.77
CA SER A 34 -17.18 -18.00 -7.43
C SER A 34 -15.83 -17.44 -7.87
N VAL A 35 -14.81 -18.28 -7.76
CA VAL A 35 -13.46 -17.98 -8.27
C VAL A 35 -13.13 -18.96 -9.36
N LYS A 36 -12.74 -18.44 -10.52
CA LYS A 36 -12.37 -19.24 -11.69
C LYS A 36 -10.98 -18.84 -12.15
N ILE A 37 -10.20 -19.85 -12.53
CA ILE A 37 -8.91 -19.66 -13.19
C ILE A 37 -8.98 -20.36 -14.54
N THR A 38 -8.71 -19.63 -15.61
CA THR A 38 -8.64 -20.18 -16.97
C THR A 38 -7.27 -19.88 -17.56
N LYS A 39 -6.69 -20.87 -18.23
CA LYS A 39 -5.49 -20.67 -19.02
C LYS A 39 -5.88 -20.10 -20.39
N ASP A 40 -5.19 -19.06 -20.82
CA ASP A 40 -5.27 -18.50 -22.16
C ASP A 40 -3.95 -18.86 -22.87
N ASP A 41 -4.01 -19.93 -23.67
CA ASP A 41 -2.85 -20.43 -24.41
C ASP A 41 -2.44 -19.50 -25.57
N THR A 42 -3.35 -18.64 -26.04
CA THR A 42 -3.06 -17.72 -27.14
C THR A 42 -2.15 -16.58 -26.70
N ASP A 43 -2.45 -15.95 -25.57
CA ASP A 43 -1.65 -14.84 -25.02
C ASP A 43 -0.63 -15.31 -23.96
N GLN A 44 -0.49 -16.63 -23.77
CA GLN A 44 0.39 -17.24 -22.76
C GLN A 44 0.19 -16.63 -21.37
N GLN A 45 -1.06 -16.53 -20.94
CA GLN A 45 -1.44 -15.93 -19.67
C GLN A 45 -2.48 -16.79 -18.95
N ILE A 46 -2.72 -16.50 -17.68
CA ILE A 46 -3.90 -16.96 -16.97
C ILE A 46 -4.86 -15.81 -16.82
N ILE A 47 -6.14 -16.12 -16.74
CA ILE A 47 -7.20 -15.20 -16.34
C ILE A 47 -7.77 -15.73 -15.04
N VAL A 48 -7.73 -14.90 -14.00
CA VAL A 48 -8.37 -15.15 -12.71
C VAL A 48 -9.60 -14.26 -12.64
N SER A 49 -10.76 -14.85 -12.37
CA SER A 49 -12.04 -14.15 -12.26
C SER A 49 -12.67 -14.42 -10.91
N VAL A 50 -13.16 -13.36 -10.27
CA VAL A 50 -14.02 -13.40 -9.08
C VAL A 50 -15.39 -12.88 -9.51
N THR A 51 -16.38 -13.75 -9.49
CA THR A 51 -17.77 -13.44 -9.88
C THR A 51 -18.65 -13.49 -8.65
N ASP A 52 -19.45 -12.44 -8.45
CA ASP A 52 -20.44 -12.33 -7.40
C ASP A 52 -21.84 -12.16 -7.98
N THR A 53 -22.88 -12.54 -7.22
CA THR A 53 -24.29 -12.32 -7.57
C THR A 53 -24.91 -11.16 -6.77
N GLY A 54 -24.12 -10.14 -6.46
CA GLY A 54 -24.51 -8.98 -5.68
C GLY A 54 -25.28 -7.92 -6.49
N GLN A 55 -25.17 -6.66 -6.06
CA GLN A 55 -25.86 -5.53 -6.70
C GLN A 55 -25.26 -5.08 -8.05
N GLY A 56 -24.09 -5.61 -8.42
CA GLY A 56 -23.33 -5.19 -9.60
C GLY A 56 -22.62 -3.83 -9.42
N ILE A 57 -22.02 -3.37 -10.52
CA ILE A 57 -21.25 -2.13 -10.61
C ILE A 57 -22.13 -1.04 -11.23
N ASP A 58 -22.17 0.09 -10.54
CA ASP A 58 -22.89 1.27 -10.99
C ASP A 58 -22.26 1.87 -12.27
N PRO A 59 -23.05 2.14 -13.34
CA PRO A 59 -22.54 2.67 -14.60
C PRO A 59 -21.78 4.00 -14.48
N GLU A 60 -22.06 4.83 -13.48
CA GLU A 60 -21.34 6.10 -13.27
C GLU A 60 -19.95 5.89 -12.66
N ILE A 61 -19.72 4.78 -11.95
CA ILE A 61 -18.41 4.44 -11.39
C ILE A 61 -17.58 3.68 -12.41
N MET A 62 -18.20 2.84 -13.25
CA MET A 62 -17.52 1.93 -14.19
C MET A 62 -16.34 2.57 -14.95
N PRO A 63 -16.45 3.77 -15.57
CA PRO A 63 -15.35 4.37 -16.33
C PRO A 63 -14.13 4.73 -15.49
N ARG A 64 -14.33 4.90 -14.18
CA ARG A 64 -13.31 5.34 -13.23
C ARG A 64 -13.02 4.28 -12.16
N LEU A 65 -13.56 3.07 -12.27
CA LEU A 65 -13.56 2.03 -11.23
C LEU A 65 -12.17 1.71 -10.65
N PHE A 66 -11.14 1.75 -11.50
CA PHE A 66 -9.74 1.50 -11.11
C PHE A 66 -8.92 2.79 -10.92
N THR A 67 -9.57 3.93 -10.77
CA THR A 67 -8.93 5.21 -10.42
C THR A 67 -9.01 5.44 -8.91
N LYS A 68 -8.22 6.37 -8.40
CA LYS A 68 -8.24 6.72 -6.98
C LYS A 68 -9.64 7.25 -6.61
N PHE A 69 -10.17 6.80 -5.47
CA PHE A 69 -11.43 7.26 -4.89
C PHE A 69 -12.71 6.95 -5.68
N ALA A 70 -12.66 5.96 -6.55
CA ALA A 70 -13.84 5.52 -7.28
C ALA A 70 -14.75 4.67 -6.38
N THR A 71 -15.61 5.32 -5.61
CA THR A 71 -16.61 4.67 -4.76
C THR A 71 -17.86 5.52 -4.60
N LYS A 72 -19.03 4.88 -4.55
CA LYS A 72 -20.30 5.48 -4.09
C LYS A 72 -20.63 5.08 -2.64
N SER A 73 -19.92 4.11 -2.07
CA SER A 73 -20.20 3.65 -0.72
C SER A 73 -19.56 4.56 0.33
N ILE A 74 -20.30 4.83 1.40
CA ILE A 74 -19.81 5.57 2.59
C ILE A 74 -18.66 4.80 3.29
N VAL A 75 -18.58 3.48 3.06
CA VAL A 75 -17.58 2.58 3.66
C VAL A 75 -16.49 2.26 2.63
N GLY A 76 -15.22 2.57 2.93
CA GLY A 76 -14.03 2.26 2.11
C GLY A 76 -13.58 3.39 1.18
N THR A 77 -12.27 3.52 0.98
CA THR A 77 -11.61 4.64 0.25
C THR A 77 -11.80 4.70 -1.24
N GLY A 78 -12.21 3.60 -1.89
CA GLY A 78 -12.08 3.46 -3.34
C GLY A 78 -10.63 3.35 -3.82
N LEU A 79 -9.68 2.98 -2.95
CA LEU A 79 -8.27 2.75 -3.33
C LEU A 79 -7.92 1.28 -3.57
N GLY A 80 -8.68 0.33 -3.01
CA GLY A 80 -8.35 -1.09 -3.11
C GLY A 80 -8.16 -1.55 -4.56
N LEU A 81 -9.14 -1.25 -5.43
CA LEU A 81 -9.07 -1.59 -6.85
C LEU A 81 -7.96 -0.83 -7.60
N TYR A 82 -7.68 0.43 -7.22
CA TYR A 82 -6.54 1.17 -7.77
C TYR A 82 -5.21 0.47 -7.45
N ILE A 83 -5.00 0.04 -6.19
CA ILE A 83 -3.80 -0.68 -5.77
C ILE A 83 -3.72 -2.03 -6.48
N SER A 84 -4.84 -2.76 -6.56
CA SER A 84 -4.89 -4.02 -7.31
C SER A 84 -4.46 -3.85 -8.76
N LYS A 85 -4.90 -2.77 -9.42
CA LYS A 85 -4.45 -2.44 -10.78
C LYS A 85 -2.95 -2.22 -10.86
N ARG A 86 -2.36 -1.46 -9.94
CA ARG A 86 -0.91 -1.20 -9.93
C ARG A 86 -0.10 -2.49 -9.72
N ILE A 87 -0.57 -3.38 -8.86
CA ILE A 87 0.07 -4.69 -8.61
C ILE A 87 0.03 -5.54 -9.88
N ILE A 88 -1.15 -5.68 -10.49
CA ILE A 88 -1.32 -6.51 -11.70
C ILE A 88 -0.52 -5.94 -12.87
N GLU A 89 -0.54 -4.61 -13.09
CA GLU A 89 0.27 -3.95 -14.12
C GLU A 89 1.78 -4.16 -13.89
N ALA A 90 2.24 -4.14 -12.64
CA ALA A 90 3.65 -4.41 -12.30
C ALA A 90 4.06 -5.87 -12.59
N HIS A 91 3.10 -6.80 -12.59
CA HIS A 91 3.29 -8.19 -13.00
C HIS A 91 3.09 -8.42 -14.51
N GLY A 92 2.97 -7.35 -15.30
CA GLY A 92 2.75 -7.43 -16.75
C GLY A 92 1.34 -7.88 -17.14
N GLY A 93 0.41 -7.91 -16.19
CA GLY A 93 -0.98 -8.30 -16.41
C GLY A 93 -1.91 -7.11 -16.69
N LYS A 94 -3.18 -7.43 -16.87
CA LYS A 94 -4.30 -6.47 -17.01
C LYS A 94 -5.37 -6.80 -15.98
N ILE A 95 -6.10 -5.80 -15.49
CA ILE A 95 -7.27 -5.99 -14.62
C ILE A 95 -8.47 -5.22 -15.17
N TRP A 96 -9.65 -5.80 -15.08
CA TRP A 96 -10.90 -5.20 -15.53
C TRP A 96 -12.08 -5.72 -14.70
N ALA A 97 -13.26 -5.13 -14.93
CA ALA A 97 -14.50 -5.58 -14.34
C ALA A 97 -15.67 -5.33 -15.29
N GLU A 98 -16.73 -6.12 -15.13
CA GLU A 98 -17.95 -6.03 -15.91
C GLU A 98 -19.15 -6.46 -15.07
N ASN A 99 -20.34 -5.97 -15.42
CA ASN A 99 -21.58 -6.53 -14.87
C ASN A 99 -21.87 -7.88 -15.52
N ASN A 100 -22.39 -8.82 -14.75
CA ASN A 100 -22.71 -10.15 -15.26
C ASN A 100 -23.78 -10.07 -16.37
N SER A 101 -23.75 -11.01 -17.32
CA SER A 101 -24.61 -10.99 -18.51
C SER A 101 -26.11 -11.13 -18.20
N ASP A 102 -26.45 -11.69 -17.04
CA ASP A 102 -27.82 -11.79 -16.51
C ASP A 102 -28.27 -10.53 -15.76
N GLY A 103 -27.38 -9.54 -15.63
CA GLY A 103 -27.61 -8.30 -14.90
C GLY A 103 -27.52 -8.42 -13.38
N ILE A 104 -27.13 -9.59 -12.84
CA ILE A 104 -27.08 -9.86 -11.41
C ILE A 104 -25.63 -9.99 -10.97
N GLY A 105 -25.13 -8.98 -10.26
CA GLY A 105 -23.76 -8.96 -9.73
C GLY A 105 -22.72 -8.54 -10.76
N ALA A 106 -21.46 -8.80 -10.44
CA ALA A 106 -20.33 -8.40 -11.25
C ALA A 106 -19.23 -9.45 -11.30
N THR A 107 -18.39 -9.36 -12.32
CA THR A 107 -17.19 -10.16 -12.48
C THR A 107 -15.97 -9.25 -12.55
N PHE A 108 -15.03 -9.46 -11.65
CA PHE A 108 -13.72 -8.83 -11.64
C PHE A 108 -12.68 -9.82 -12.12
N SER A 109 -11.88 -9.43 -13.10
CA SER A 109 -10.91 -10.34 -13.72
C SER A 109 -9.54 -9.69 -13.84
N PHE A 110 -8.49 -10.48 -13.70
CA PHE A 110 -7.13 -10.06 -14.01
C PHE A 110 -6.33 -11.14 -14.72
N THR A 111 -5.29 -10.72 -15.45
CA THR A 111 -4.33 -11.63 -16.07
C THR A 111 -3.00 -11.66 -15.36
N LEU A 112 -2.32 -12.81 -15.45
CA LEU A 112 -0.90 -12.94 -15.14
C LEU A 112 -0.20 -13.72 -16.26
N PRO A 113 0.95 -13.25 -16.79
CA PRO A 113 1.72 -13.99 -17.77
C PRO A 113 2.18 -15.35 -17.22
N LEU A 114 2.10 -16.38 -18.05
CA LEU A 114 2.73 -17.67 -17.77
C LEU A 114 4.23 -17.57 -17.97
N VAL A 115 4.99 -18.25 -17.13
CA VAL A 115 6.41 -18.46 -17.39
C VAL A 115 6.50 -19.52 -18.48
N ILE A 116 6.90 -19.11 -19.68
CA ILE A 116 7.37 -20.07 -20.68
C ILE A 116 8.70 -20.61 -20.15
N GLN A 117 8.76 -21.90 -19.81
CA GLN A 117 10.05 -22.57 -19.63
C GLN A 117 10.73 -22.58 -20.99
N GLN A 118 11.60 -21.59 -21.24
CA GLN A 118 12.44 -21.59 -22.42
C GLN A 118 13.61 -22.53 -22.16
N ASP A 119 13.63 -23.66 -22.86
CA ASP A 119 14.84 -24.44 -23.06
C ASP A 119 15.88 -23.53 -23.74
N HIS A 120 16.99 -23.29 -23.04
CA HIS A 120 18.09 -22.48 -23.55
C HIS A 120 18.65 -23.06 -24.86
N LYS A 121 18.51 -22.31 -25.95
CA LYS A 121 19.45 -22.31 -27.09
C LYS A 121 19.32 -21.03 -27.91
N ASP A 122 20.20 -20.08 -27.61
CA ASP A 122 21.17 -19.53 -28.57
C ASP A 122 21.66 -18.15 -28.14
N SER A 123 22.92 -17.89 -28.49
CA SER A 123 23.78 -16.83 -27.98
C SER A 123 23.74 -15.56 -28.85
N ILE A 124 23.86 -14.39 -28.18
CA ILE A 124 24.47 -13.11 -28.63
C ILE A 124 23.61 -12.34 -29.67
N VAL A 125 23.32 -11.03 -29.53
CA VAL A 125 24.24 -9.89 -29.75
C VAL A 125 23.84 -8.64 -28.96
N ILE A 126 24.85 -7.97 -28.40
CA ILE A 126 24.80 -6.60 -27.88
C ILE A 126 24.90 -5.66 -29.08
N ASP A 127 23.94 -4.75 -29.28
CA ASP A 127 24.25 -3.54 -30.03
C ASP A 127 23.47 -2.29 -29.57
N THR A 128 24.28 -1.27 -29.27
CA THR A 128 24.08 0.17 -29.12
C THR A 128 22.82 0.77 -28.45
N VAL A 129 23.11 1.49 -27.36
CA VAL A 129 22.30 2.53 -26.71
C VAL A 129 22.27 3.80 -27.57
N PRO A 130 21.10 4.39 -27.87
CA PRO A 130 21.01 5.81 -28.20
C PRO A 130 20.76 6.63 -26.91
N THR A 131 21.81 7.31 -26.47
CA THR A 131 21.74 8.44 -25.53
C THR A 131 20.93 9.57 -26.13
N MET A 132 19.93 10.10 -25.40
CA MET A 132 19.58 11.52 -25.48
C MET A 132 18.87 12.01 -24.22
N TYR A 133 19.66 12.62 -23.34
CA TYR A 133 19.22 13.72 -22.47
C TYR A 133 19.11 14.97 -23.35
N ASN A 134 17.97 15.66 -23.32
CA ASN A 134 17.89 17.09 -22.98
C ASN A 134 16.44 17.61 -22.99
N ASP A 135 16.27 18.68 -22.20
CA ASP A 135 15.16 19.63 -22.10
C ASP A 135 13.96 19.29 -21.18
N THR A 136 13.61 20.12 -20.20
CA THR A 136 14.12 21.44 -19.81
C THR A 136 13.71 21.79 -18.36
N GLU A 137 14.59 22.54 -17.72
CA GLU A 137 14.46 23.29 -16.45
C GLU A 137 13.30 24.32 -16.42
N GLU A 138 12.46 24.41 -17.46
CA GLU A 138 11.32 25.34 -17.51
C GLU A 138 10.10 24.89 -16.67
N ARG A 139 9.97 23.60 -16.36
CA ARG A 139 8.83 23.11 -15.56
C ARG A 139 8.95 23.46 -14.06
N ARG A 140 10.13 23.83 -13.58
CA ARG A 140 10.38 24.17 -12.16
C ARG A 140 9.99 25.61 -11.81
N LYS A 141 9.99 26.55 -12.76
CA LYS A 141 9.69 27.98 -12.49
C LYS A 141 8.20 28.34 -12.48
N LYS A 142 7.32 27.57 -13.13
CA LYS A 142 5.87 27.89 -13.21
C LYS A 142 5.03 27.53 -11.98
N ARG A 143 5.60 26.84 -10.98
CA ARG A 143 4.92 26.52 -9.70
C ARG A 143 5.09 27.58 -8.61
N SER A 144 5.88 28.63 -8.86
CA SER A 144 6.24 29.65 -7.85
C SER A 144 5.26 30.83 -7.75
N ILE A 145 4.23 30.94 -8.60
CA ILE A 145 3.49 32.22 -8.75
C ILE A 145 2.02 32.15 -8.30
N TYR A 146 1.48 30.98 -7.93
CA TYR A 146 0.10 30.88 -7.42
C TYR A 146 0.02 30.12 -6.10
N ASN A 147 -0.16 30.90 -5.02
CA ASN A 147 -0.88 30.60 -3.77
C ASN A 147 -0.08 31.03 -2.53
N ASN A 148 -0.05 32.34 -2.35
CA ASN A 148 0.13 32.96 -1.06
C ASN A 148 -1.26 33.30 -0.50
N SER A 149 -1.89 32.34 0.18
CA SER A 149 -2.99 32.58 1.12
C SER A 149 -3.28 31.30 1.94
N HIS A 150 -2.87 31.31 3.20
CA HIS A 150 -3.17 30.31 4.25
C HIS A 150 -2.80 28.84 3.94
N LYS A 151 -1.50 28.56 3.74
CA LYS A 151 -0.98 27.19 3.75
C LYS A 151 -1.06 26.64 5.19
N THR A 152 -2.00 25.74 5.45
CA THR A 152 -1.84 24.80 6.56
C THR A 152 -0.52 24.05 6.37
N LYS A 153 0.32 24.00 7.40
CA LYS A 153 1.60 23.29 7.33
C LYS A 153 1.29 21.80 7.14
N THR A 154 1.63 21.26 5.98
CA THR A 154 1.47 19.83 5.68
C THR A 154 2.26 19.01 6.70
N LYS A 155 1.58 18.06 7.36
CA LYS A 155 2.13 17.24 8.44
C LYS A 155 3.05 16.16 7.87
N ARG A 156 4.19 15.93 8.51
CA ARG A 156 5.25 15.01 8.05
C ARG A 156 5.30 13.75 8.90
N ILE A 157 5.28 12.59 8.25
CA ILE A 157 5.34 11.28 8.88
C ILE A 157 6.64 10.58 8.49
N PHE A 158 7.31 10.00 9.48
CA PHE A 158 8.48 9.15 9.31
C PHE A 158 8.09 7.69 9.54
N LEU A 159 8.03 6.91 8.46
CA LEU A 159 7.58 5.53 8.46
C LEU A 159 8.78 4.58 8.39
N VAL A 160 8.83 3.61 9.30
CA VAL A 160 9.86 2.56 9.31
C VAL A 160 9.21 1.19 9.49
N ASP A 161 9.37 0.32 8.50
CA ASP A 161 8.90 -1.07 8.55
C ASP A 161 9.82 -1.90 7.64
N ASP A 162 10.39 -2.99 8.14
CA ASP A 162 11.33 -3.81 7.35
C ASP A 162 10.63 -4.56 6.22
N ASP A 163 9.31 -4.66 6.28
CA ASP A 163 8.48 -5.17 5.20
C ASP A 163 8.19 -4.05 4.17
N TYR A 164 8.67 -4.26 2.95
CA TYR A 164 8.46 -3.35 1.82
C TYR A 164 6.97 -3.16 1.50
N ASP A 165 6.15 -4.18 1.73
CA ASP A 165 4.74 -4.20 1.41
C ASP A 165 3.92 -3.35 2.38
N HIS A 166 4.21 -3.45 3.67
CA HIS A 166 3.66 -2.55 4.67
C HIS A 166 4.09 -1.11 4.39
N THR A 167 5.38 -0.90 4.13
CA THR A 167 5.95 0.43 3.90
C THR A 167 5.28 1.15 2.74
N ILE A 168 5.15 0.50 1.57
CA ILE A 168 4.52 1.15 0.41
C ILE A 168 3.02 1.34 0.63
N THR A 169 2.34 0.41 1.29
CA THR A 169 0.89 0.49 1.54
C THR A 169 0.56 1.66 2.47
N PHE A 170 1.27 1.77 3.59
CA PHE A 170 1.11 2.88 4.52
C PHE A 170 1.55 4.20 3.89
N LYS A 171 2.70 4.24 3.20
CA LYS A 171 3.17 5.45 2.52
C LYS A 171 2.12 6.00 1.56
N VAL A 172 1.65 5.17 0.63
CA VAL A 172 0.66 5.59 -0.37
C VAL A 172 -0.63 6.06 0.30
N GLY A 173 -1.13 5.32 1.30
CA GLY A 173 -2.35 5.71 2.01
C GLY A 173 -2.24 7.02 2.78
N LEU A 174 -1.10 7.25 3.43
CA LEU A 174 -0.83 8.47 4.20
C LEU A 174 -0.58 9.68 3.29
N GLU A 175 0.18 9.52 2.20
CA GLU A 175 0.38 10.60 1.21
C GLU A 175 -0.94 11.01 0.56
N ILE A 176 -1.84 10.05 0.32
CA ILE A 176 -3.19 10.32 -0.17
C ILE A 176 -4.01 11.13 0.84
N ALA A 177 -3.78 10.91 2.14
CA ALA A 177 -4.43 11.65 3.21
C ALA A 177 -3.81 13.03 3.47
N GLU A 178 -2.98 13.52 2.53
CA GLU A 178 -2.28 14.81 2.55
C GLU A 178 -1.17 14.92 3.59
N PHE A 179 -0.60 13.79 4.02
CA PHE A 179 0.66 13.78 4.77
C PHE A 179 1.86 13.77 3.82
N GLU A 180 2.98 14.34 4.23
CA GLU A 180 4.27 14.09 3.57
C GLU A 180 4.96 12.92 4.28
N VAL A 181 5.38 11.90 3.53
CA VAL A 181 5.86 10.64 4.13
C VAL A 181 7.26 10.28 3.64
N ASP A 182 8.20 10.27 4.58
CA ASP A 182 9.51 9.66 4.38
C ASP A 182 9.47 8.23 4.92
N ALA A 183 9.76 7.24 4.07
CA ALA A 183 9.57 5.83 4.39
C ALA A 183 10.86 5.02 4.20
N TYR A 184 11.13 4.10 5.12
CA TYR A 184 12.39 3.34 5.19
C TYR A 184 12.15 1.87 5.54
N ASN A 185 12.93 0.99 4.91
CA ASN A 185 12.89 -0.46 5.14
C ASN A 185 14.08 -1.01 5.95
N ASP A 186 15.01 -0.15 6.35
CA ASP A 186 16.14 -0.51 7.21
C ASP A 186 16.25 0.55 8.32
N SER A 187 16.20 0.10 9.57
CA SER A 187 16.18 0.96 10.75
C SER A 187 17.49 1.72 10.96
N ALA A 188 18.64 1.20 10.50
CA ALA A 188 19.91 1.92 10.56
C ALA A 188 19.95 3.05 9.52
N ILE A 189 19.45 2.80 8.30
CA ILE A 189 19.28 3.85 7.29
C ILE A 189 18.30 4.91 7.79
N ALA A 190 17.16 4.48 8.34
CA ALA A 190 16.17 5.38 8.92
C ALA A 190 16.79 6.30 9.97
N LEU A 191 17.49 5.74 10.96
CA LEU A 191 18.17 6.51 11.99
C LEU A 191 19.16 7.53 11.41
N SER A 192 19.93 7.16 10.38
CA SER A 192 20.88 8.07 9.72
C SER A 192 20.23 9.22 8.96
N LYS A 193 18.96 9.08 8.58
CA LYS A 193 18.18 10.05 7.80
C LYS A 193 17.20 10.86 8.64
N PHE A 194 16.99 10.46 9.90
CA PHE A 194 16.14 11.17 10.84
C PHE A 194 16.63 12.60 11.05
N LYS A 195 15.68 13.53 11.20
CA LYS A 195 15.92 14.96 11.37
C LYS A 195 15.13 15.42 12.60
N PRO A 196 15.78 15.95 13.65
CA PRO A 196 15.07 16.48 14.82
C PRO A 196 14.17 17.65 14.41
N ASP A 197 13.06 17.82 15.12
CA ASP A 197 12.07 18.91 14.96
C ASP A 197 11.45 19.00 13.55
N TYR A 198 11.61 17.95 12.72
CA TYR A 198 11.16 17.95 11.32
C TYR A 198 9.90 17.12 11.08
N TYR A 199 9.72 16.03 11.84
CA TYR A 199 8.59 15.11 11.69
C TYR A 199 7.54 15.39 12.76
N ASP A 200 6.27 15.33 12.38
CA ASP A 200 5.15 15.48 13.32
C ASP A 200 4.80 14.14 13.98
N LEU A 201 5.06 13.01 13.31
CA LEU A 201 4.80 11.67 13.80
C LEU A 201 5.80 10.65 13.24
N LEU A 202 6.24 9.72 14.08
CA LEU A 202 6.96 8.51 13.69
C LEU A 202 6.03 7.32 13.78
N LEU A 203 6.07 6.47 12.76
CA LEU A 203 5.32 5.22 12.68
C LEU A 203 6.33 4.09 12.49
N ILE A 204 6.57 3.31 13.55
CA ILE A 204 7.72 2.39 13.64
C ILE A 204 7.22 0.96 13.85
N ASP A 205 7.60 0.04 12.98
CA ASP A 205 7.42 -1.39 13.24
C ASP A 205 8.30 -1.84 14.41
N VAL A 206 7.75 -2.67 15.29
CA VAL A 206 8.51 -3.14 16.46
C VAL A 206 9.55 -4.19 16.09
N LYS A 207 9.20 -5.13 15.19
CA LYS A 207 10.00 -6.32 14.94
C LYS A 207 10.78 -6.18 13.63
N MET A 208 11.88 -5.44 13.70
CA MET A 208 12.82 -5.26 12.60
C MET A 208 14.17 -5.94 12.87
N PRO A 209 14.91 -6.38 11.83
CA PRO A 209 16.25 -6.96 11.98
C PRO A 209 17.30 -5.92 12.38
N LYS A 210 18.36 -6.40 13.04
CA LYS A 210 19.54 -5.64 13.50
C LYS A 210 19.24 -4.60 14.60
N ILE A 211 18.40 -3.62 14.32
CA ILE A 211 17.92 -2.61 15.27
C ILE A 211 16.40 -2.72 15.26
N ASP A 212 15.84 -3.17 16.38
CA ASP A 212 14.39 -3.28 16.54
C ASP A 212 13.73 -1.90 16.78
N GLY A 213 12.40 -1.85 16.75
CA GLY A 213 11.66 -0.60 16.88
C GLY A 213 11.87 0.10 18.22
N PHE A 214 12.07 -0.65 19.32
CA PHE A 214 12.33 -0.06 20.64
C PHE A 214 13.73 0.53 20.74
N GLU A 215 14.72 -0.15 20.19
CA GLU A 215 16.09 0.35 20.14
C GLU A 215 16.16 1.59 19.24
N LEU A 216 15.48 1.59 18.09
CA LEU A 216 15.36 2.75 17.22
C LEU A 216 14.71 3.93 17.96
N TYR A 217 13.61 3.68 18.68
CA TYR A 217 12.93 4.67 19.51
C TYR A 217 13.85 5.29 20.57
N GLU A 218 14.57 4.48 21.36
CA GLU A 218 15.49 4.98 22.39
C GLU A 218 16.63 5.82 21.80
N LYS A 219 17.11 5.47 20.59
CA LYS A 219 18.12 6.28 19.87
C LYS A 219 17.53 7.61 19.39
N ILE A 220 16.33 7.60 18.82
CA ILE A 220 15.65 8.82 18.36
C ILE A 220 15.30 9.73 19.53
N ARG A 221 14.81 9.21 20.66
CA ARG A 221 14.49 10.02 21.85
C ARG A 221 15.67 10.76 22.46
N LYS A 222 16.90 10.30 22.24
CA LYS A 222 18.12 11.03 22.63
C LYS A 222 18.41 12.22 21.71
N ILE A 223 17.82 12.25 20.51
CA ILE A 223 18.00 13.27 19.48
C ILE A 223 16.82 14.25 19.50
N ASP A 224 15.60 13.74 19.63
CA ASP A 224 14.35 14.48 19.68
C ASP A 224 13.41 13.84 20.70
N ASP A 225 13.28 14.48 21.86
CA ASP A 225 12.48 14.00 22.97
C ASP A 225 11.00 14.39 22.87
N LYS A 226 10.62 15.23 21.89
CA LYS A 226 9.26 15.78 21.74
C LYS A 226 8.45 15.12 20.63
N VAL A 227 9.12 14.52 19.64
CA VAL A 227 8.44 13.90 18.50
C VAL A 227 7.43 12.84 18.96
N ILE A 228 6.26 12.82 18.34
CA ILE A 228 5.24 11.80 18.62
C ILE A 228 5.69 10.50 17.96
N VAL A 229 5.63 9.38 18.69
CA VAL A 229 6.05 8.07 18.16
C VAL A 229 4.95 7.04 18.37
N TRP A 230 4.51 6.40 17.30
CA TRP A 230 3.58 5.30 17.32
C TRP A 230 4.27 4.01 16.88
N PHE A 231 3.98 2.93 17.58
CA PHE A 231 4.47 1.60 17.25
C PHE A 231 3.42 0.82 16.46
N ILE A 232 3.82 0.13 15.40
CA ILE A 232 2.98 -0.87 14.74
C ILE A 232 3.56 -2.26 15.07
N THR A 233 2.73 -3.20 15.50
CA THR A 233 3.21 -4.51 15.96
C THR A 233 2.16 -5.61 15.81
N ALA A 234 2.59 -6.86 15.63
CA ALA A 234 1.73 -8.02 15.79
C ALA A 234 1.39 -8.28 17.28
N TYR A 235 0.30 -9.03 17.53
CA TYR A 235 -0.25 -9.32 18.87
C TYR A 235 0.79 -9.79 19.89
N GLU A 236 1.71 -10.67 19.50
CA GLU A 236 2.68 -11.27 20.42
C GLU A 236 3.68 -10.24 20.99
N THR A 237 3.97 -9.16 20.27
CA THR A 237 4.93 -8.12 20.70
C THR A 237 4.23 -6.88 21.29
N TYR A 238 2.89 -6.84 21.23
CA TYR A 238 2.06 -5.75 21.74
C TYR A 238 2.23 -5.50 23.26
N TYR A 239 2.32 -6.56 24.05
CA TYR A 239 2.45 -6.43 25.51
C TYR A 239 3.80 -5.85 25.94
N ARG A 240 4.90 -6.22 25.25
CA ARG A 240 6.22 -5.59 25.48
C ARG A 240 6.20 -4.11 25.12
N SER A 241 5.50 -3.72 24.05
CA SER A 241 5.36 -2.29 23.72
C SER A 241 4.59 -1.51 24.78
N LEU A 242 3.56 -2.10 25.41
CA LEU A 242 2.85 -1.43 26.50
C LEU A 242 3.74 -1.22 27.73
N GLU A 243 4.63 -2.16 28.08
CA GLU A 243 5.59 -2.00 29.17
C GLU A 243 6.62 -0.90 28.90
N VAL A 244 7.14 -0.84 27.68
CA VAL A 244 8.10 0.20 27.25
C VAL A 244 7.44 1.58 27.25
N VAL A 245 6.20 1.69 26.75
CA VAL A 245 5.44 2.94 26.71
C VAL A 245 4.99 3.37 28.12
N SER A 246 4.70 2.42 29.01
CA SER A 246 4.17 2.70 30.36
C SER A 246 5.26 2.83 31.43
N SER A 247 6.54 2.74 31.07
CA SER A 247 7.64 2.78 32.04
C SER A 247 7.76 4.16 32.73
N PRO A 248 7.58 4.28 34.07
CA PRO A 248 7.51 5.55 34.79
C PRO A 248 8.84 6.30 34.98
N SER A 249 9.96 5.80 34.44
CA SER A 249 11.32 6.26 34.76
C SER A 249 11.82 7.47 33.95
N LYS A 250 11.00 8.08 33.10
CA LYS A 250 11.31 9.34 32.40
C LYS A 250 10.01 10.17 32.36
N GLY A 251 9.98 11.27 33.12
CA GLY A 251 8.77 12.00 33.50
C GLY A 251 7.84 12.40 32.36
N GLU A 252 6.54 12.47 32.66
CA GLU A 252 5.42 13.02 31.86
C GLU A 252 5.70 13.15 30.34
N MET A 253 5.97 12.02 29.68
CA MET A 253 6.26 12.00 28.25
C MET A 253 5.00 11.60 27.48
N SER A 254 4.67 12.34 26.42
CA SER A 254 3.53 12.07 25.54
C SER A 254 3.55 10.61 25.08
N SER A 255 2.48 9.88 25.45
CA SER A 255 2.32 8.44 25.28
C SER A 255 2.51 8.01 23.84
N GLY A 256 3.46 7.12 23.57
CA GLY A 256 3.52 6.46 22.27
C GLY A 256 2.33 5.53 22.10
N LEU A 257 1.51 5.73 21.07
CA LEU A 257 0.38 4.85 20.78
C LEU A 257 0.89 3.54 20.17
N VAL A 258 0.40 2.41 20.66
CA VAL A 258 0.69 1.10 20.06
C VAL A 258 -0.50 0.67 19.19
N ILE A 259 -0.21 0.33 17.95
CA ILE A 259 -1.17 -0.13 16.94
C ILE A 259 -0.91 -1.60 16.64
N GLU A 260 -1.95 -2.41 16.79
CA GLU A 260 -1.90 -3.83 16.44
C GLU A 260 -2.09 -4.06 14.94
N LYS A 261 -1.26 -4.93 14.34
CA LYS A 261 -1.42 -5.47 12.98
C LYS A 261 -2.38 -6.67 13.01
N PRO A 262 -3.25 -6.83 12.01
CA PRO A 262 -3.41 -5.96 10.84
C PRO A 262 -4.23 -4.70 11.15
N ILE A 263 -3.79 -3.54 10.62
CA ILE A 263 -4.56 -2.30 10.68
C ILE A 263 -5.00 -1.87 9.28
N GLU A 264 -6.30 -1.55 9.14
CA GLU A 264 -6.82 -0.92 7.94
C GLU A 264 -6.31 0.51 7.80
N ILE A 265 -5.88 0.88 6.59
CA ILE A 265 -5.30 2.19 6.30
C ILE A 265 -6.21 3.36 6.71
N ASP A 266 -7.53 3.19 6.62
CA ASP A 266 -8.52 4.23 6.95
C ASP A 266 -8.58 4.50 8.44
N LYS A 267 -8.51 3.43 9.22
CA LYS A 267 -8.46 3.51 10.68
C LYS A 267 -7.18 4.22 11.11
N LEU A 268 -6.05 3.86 10.50
CA LEU A 268 -4.75 4.49 10.75
C LEU A 268 -4.78 6.00 10.43
N VAL A 269 -5.22 6.36 9.22
CA VAL A 269 -5.32 7.76 8.78
C VAL A 269 -6.23 8.58 9.71
N LYS A 270 -7.40 8.03 10.08
CA LYS A 270 -8.33 8.71 10.98
C LYS A 270 -7.69 8.98 12.34
N GLN A 271 -7.01 7.98 12.91
CA GLN A 271 -6.31 8.13 14.18
C GLN A 271 -5.21 9.19 14.09
N ILE A 272 -4.38 9.17 13.05
CA ILE A 272 -3.29 10.14 12.87
C ILE A 272 -3.83 11.56 12.70
N LYS A 273 -4.92 11.76 11.96
CA LYS A 273 -5.56 13.07 11.83
C LYS A 273 -6.06 13.59 13.18
N THR A 274 -6.68 12.73 13.98
CA THR A 274 -7.11 13.11 15.34
C THR A 274 -5.93 13.50 16.23
N GLU A 275 -4.80 12.82 16.12
CA GLU A 275 -3.59 13.12 16.90
C GLU A 275 -2.92 14.43 16.47
N LEU A 276 -2.81 14.67 15.16
CA LEU A 276 -1.99 15.76 14.62
C LEU A 276 -2.74 17.09 14.39
N GLY A 277 -4.07 17.10 14.55
CA GLY A 277 -4.94 18.27 14.38
C GLY A 277 -5.36 18.51 12.93
#